data_AF-A0A259B0L7-F1
#
_entry.id   AF-A0A259B0L7-F1
#
_cell.length_a   1.000
_cell.length_b   1.000
_cell.length_c   1.000
_cell.angle_alpha   90.00
_cell.angle_beta   90.00
_cell.angle_gamma   90.00
#
_symmetry.space_group_name_H-M   'P 1'
#
loop_
_entity.id
_entity.type
_entity.pdbx_description
1 polymer ?
#
loop_
_entity_poly.entity_id
_entity_poly.type
_entity_poly.pdbx_seq_one_letter_code
_entity_poly.pdbx_strand_id
1 'polypeptide(L)'
;MTKLKLGPIADEKPVKLTVELPAAVHRDLVAYAEVLSRTTGQATSDPAKLIVPMIEHFMATDRAFVKARRSNAQPRTGTPAISG
;
A
#
# COMPACT_ATOMS: atom_id res chain seq x y z
N MET A 1 1.58 -20.79 33.16
CA MET A 1 2.51 -20.30 32.11
C MET A 1 1.77 -19.29 31.25
N THR A 2 2.23 -18.05 31.22
CA THR A 2 1.59 -16.93 30.51
C THR A 2 1.85 -17.04 29.00
N LYS A 3 0.82 -17.42 28.24
CA LYS A 3 0.85 -17.45 26.78
C LYS A 3 0.98 -16.03 26.24
N LEU A 4 2.09 -15.72 25.57
CA LEU A 4 2.27 -14.46 24.85
C LEU A 4 1.13 -14.31 23.83
N LYS A 5 0.44 -13.17 23.86
CA LYS A 5 -0.67 -12.84 22.94
C LYS A 5 -0.19 -12.39 21.55
N LEU A 6 1.12 -12.25 21.37
CA LEU A 6 1.70 -11.93 20.09
C LEU A 6 1.87 -13.23 19.30
N GLY A 7 1.06 -13.38 18.25
CA GLY A 7 1.31 -14.39 17.23
C GLY A 7 2.63 -14.10 16.49
N PRO A 8 3.05 -15.00 15.59
CA PRO A 8 4.21 -14.75 14.73
C PRO A 8 4.07 -13.39 14.05
N ILE A 9 5.09 -12.54 14.16
CA ILE A 9 5.15 -11.28 13.41
C ILE A 9 5.16 -11.68 11.93
N ALA A 10 4.24 -11.12 11.14
CA ALA A 10 4.19 -11.37 9.72
C ALA A 10 5.55 -11.00 9.09
N ASP A 11 6.17 -11.96 8.41
CA ASP A 11 7.38 -11.73 7.63
C ASP A 11 6.97 -11.02 6.34
N GLU A 12 6.71 -9.71 6.46
CA GLU A 12 6.42 -8.84 5.32
C GLU A 12 7.72 -8.59 4.55
N LYS A 13 8.09 -9.56 3.73
CA LYS A 13 9.24 -9.42 2.84
C LYS A 13 8.94 -8.35 1.79
N PRO A 14 9.77 -7.29 1.68
CA PRO A 14 9.58 -6.27 0.66
C PRO A 14 9.69 -6.92 -0.73
N VAL A 15 8.72 -6.63 -1.59
CA VAL A 15 8.72 -7.08 -2.98
C VAL A 15 9.36 -5.98 -3.83
N LYS A 16 10.45 -6.32 -4.54
CA LYS A 16 11.09 -5.39 -5.46
C LYS A 16 10.30 -5.33 -6.77
N LEU A 17 9.88 -4.13 -7.17
CA LEU A 17 9.22 -3.86 -8.43
C LEU A 17 10.06 -2.90 -9.26
N THR A 18 10.26 -3.20 -10.55
CA THR A 18 10.82 -2.26 -11.53
C THR A 18 9.66 -1.65 -12.30
N VAL A 19 9.62 -0.32 -12.39
CA VAL A 19 8.57 0.43 -13.11
C VAL A 19 9.18 1.34 -14.15
N GLU A 20 8.55 1.42 -15.32
CA GLU A 20 8.88 2.40 -16.34
C GLU A 20 7.84 3.53 -16.29
N LEU A 21 8.32 4.78 -16.25
CA LEU A 21 7.48 5.96 -16.18
C LEU A 21 7.66 6.78 -17.46
N PRO A 22 6.57 7.32 -18.05
CA PRO A 22 6.70 8.33 -19.07
C PRO A 22 7.53 9.52 -18.56
N ALA A 23 8.37 10.10 -19.43
CA ALA A 23 9.25 11.19 -19.04
C ALA A 23 8.52 12.39 -18.41
N ALA A 24 7.29 12.67 -18.86
CA ALA A 24 6.44 13.72 -18.27
C ALA A 24 6.12 13.42 -16.81
N VAL A 25 5.69 12.19 -16.50
CA VAL A 25 5.34 11.77 -15.13
C VAL A 25 6.55 11.84 -14.21
N HIS A 26 7.74 11.43 -14.69
CA HIS A 26 8.96 11.56 -13.90
C HIS A 26 9.28 13.03 -13.58
N ARG A 27 9.16 13.95 -14.54
CA ARG A 27 9.37 15.38 -14.29
C ARG A 27 8.39 15.94 -13.27
N ASP A 28 7.12 15.55 -13.36
CA ASP A 28 6.11 15.99 -12.40
C ASP A 28 6.38 15.44 -11.00
N LEU A 29 6.86 14.20 -10.90
CA LEU A 29 7.26 13.58 -9.62
C LEU A 29 8.44 14.31 -8.98
N VAL A 30 9.45 14.72 -9.78
CA VAL A 30 10.57 15.55 -9.31
C VAL A 30 10.05 16.90 -8.79
N ALA A 31 9.22 17.59 -9.57
CA ALA A 31 8.65 18.88 -9.16
C ALA A 31 7.81 18.76 -7.87
N TYR A 32 7.05 17.67 -7.74
CA TYR A 32 6.28 17.39 -6.53
C TYR A 32 7.19 17.20 -5.30
N ALA A 33 8.28 16.43 -5.44
CA ALA A 33 9.27 16.24 -4.37
C ALA A 33 9.89 17.57 -3.91
N GLU A 34 10.17 18.48 -4.84
CA GLU A 34 10.68 19.80 -4.50
C GLU A 34 9.67 20.65 -3.72
N VAL A 35 8.41 20.69 -4.18
CA VAL A 35 7.32 21.41 -3.50
C VAL A 35 7.11 20.85 -2.10
N LEU A 36 7.06 19.52 -1.97
CA LEU A 36 6.90 18.86 -0.69
C LEU A 36 8.05 19.20 0.25
N SER A 37 9.29 19.14 -0.22
CA SER A 37 10.49 19.43 0.59
C SER A 37 10.50 20.87 1.12
N ARG A 38 10.08 21.83 0.29
CA ARG A 38 9.92 23.22 0.71
C ARG A 38 8.83 23.39 1.77
N THR A 39 7.77 22.58 1.69
CA THR A 39 6.61 22.67 2.59
C THR A 39 6.88 22.00 3.94
N THR A 40 7.58 20.87 3.96
CA THR A 40 7.85 20.10 5.19
C THR A 40 9.19 20.46 5.84
N GLY A 41 10.06 21.19 5.14
CA GLY A 41 11.43 21.45 5.57
C GLY A 41 12.34 20.21 5.54
N GLN A 42 11.84 19.08 5.02
CA GLN A 42 12.59 17.83 4.91
C GLN A 42 13.01 17.62 3.47
N ALA A 43 14.31 17.44 3.26
CA ALA A 43 14.84 17.17 1.93
C ALA A 43 14.33 15.80 1.44
N THR A 44 13.53 15.81 0.38
CA THR A 44 13.21 14.61 -0.40
C THR A 44 14.29 14.46 -1.46
N SER A 45 15.35 13.70 -1.16
CA SER A 45 16.51 13.54 -2.06
C SER A 45 16.26 12.62 -3.26
N ASP A 46 15.22 11.79 -3.19
CA ASP A 46 14.88 10.82 -4.22
C ASP A 46 13.36 10.84 -4.49
N PRO A 47 12.91 11.31 -5.67
CA PRO A 47 11.51 11.31 -6.07
C PRO A 47 10.87 9.91 -6.02
N ALA A 48 11.64 8.83 -6.22
CA ALA A 48 11.12 7.47 -6.18
C ALA A 48 10.61 7.08 -4.79
N LYS A 49 11.12 7.70 -3.72
CA LYS A 49 10.63 7.46 -2.35
C LYS A 49 9.20 7.94 -2.11
N LEU A 50 8.66 8.78 -3.00
CA LEU A 50 7.26 9.21 -2.96
C LEU A 50 6.31 8.15 -3.53
N ILE A 51 6.79 7.25 -4.40
CA ILE A 51 5.94 6.30 -5.11
C ILE A 51 5.18 5.41 -4.13
N VAL A 52 5.87 4.85 -3.13
CA VAL A 52 5.28 3.98 -2.12
C VAL A 52 4.18 4.68 -1.31
N PRO A 53 4.44 5.80 -0.59
CA PRO A 53 3.41 6.47 0.19
C PRO A 53 2.27 7.03 -0.67
N MET A 54 2.53 7.43 -1.92
CA MET A 54 1.46 7.86 -2.83
C MET A 54 0.54 6.70 -3.22
N ILE A 55 1.09 5.52 -3.52
CA ILE A 55 0.30 4.32 -3.82
C ILE A 55 -0.49 3.86 -2.58
N GLU A 56 0.14 3.85 -1.41
CA GLU A 56 -0.54 3.52 -0.15
C GLU A 56 -1.71 4.47 0.11
N HIS A 57 -1.49 5.78 -0.02
CA HIS A 57 -2.53 6.78 0.16
C HIS A 57 -3.66 6.61 -0.85
N PHE A 58 -3.33 6.37 -2.12
CA PHE A 58 -4.32 6.10 -3.16
C PHE A 58 -5.17 4.87 -2.83
N MET A 59 -4.56 3.74 -2.50
CA MET A 59 -5.28 2.51 -2.12
C MET A 59 -6.12 2.67 -0.85
N ALA A 60 -5.65 3.46 0.12
CA ALA A 60 -6.38 3.71 1.36
C ALA A 60 -7.62 4.61 1.14
N THR A 61 -7.56 5.53 0.19
CA THR A 61 -8.59 6.56 -0.04
C THR A 61 -9.57 6.22 -1.16
N ASP A 62 -9.21 5.32 -2.08
CA ASP A 62 -10.13 4.82 -3.10
C ASP A 62 -11.26 3.99 -2.47
N ARG A 63 -12.44 4.61 -2.33
CA ARG A 63 -13.62 3.99 -1.71
C ARG A 63 -14.12 2.76 -2.48
N ALA A 64 -14.00 2.76 -3.81
CA ALA A 64 -14.43 1.64 -4.64
C ALA A 64 -13.52 0.44 -4.39
N PHE A 65 -12.20 0.68 -4.39
CA PHE A 65 -11.21 -0.34 -4.02
C PHE A 65 -11.41 -0.86 -2.60
N VAL A 66 -11.56 0.04 -1.61
CA VAL A 66 -11.78 -0.33 -0.20
C VAL A 66 -13.03 -1.20 -0.04
N LYS A 67 -14.13 -0.86 -0.73
CA LYS A 67 -15.36 -1.66 -0.72
C LYS A 67 -15.13 -3.05 -1.33
N ALA A 68 -14.52 -3.12 -2.51
CA ALA A 68 -14.24 -4.39 -3.19
C ALA A 68 -13.32 -5.30 -2.36
N ARG A 69 -12.27 -4.74 -1.74
CA ARG A 69 -11.34 -5.49 -0.87
C ARG A 69 -12.05 -6.11 0.33
N ARG A 70 -12.99 -5.39 0.96
CA ARG A 70 -13.79 -5.92 2.08
C ARG A 70 -14.70 -7.06 1.64
N SER A 71 -15.37 -6.92 0.50
CA SER A 71 -16.22 -7.98 -0.06
C SER A 71 -15.44 -9.27 -0.37
N ASN A 72 -14.21 -9.14 -0.87
CA ASN A 72 -13.35 -10.30 -1.17
C ASN A 72 -12.66 -10.89 0.07
N ALA A 73 -12.53 -10.14 1.16
CA ALA A 73 -11.98 -10.61 2.42
C ALA A 73 -12.99 -11.34 3.31
N GLN A 74 -14.27 -11.39 2.91
CA GLN A 74 -15.26 -12.22 3.59
C GLN A 74 -14.84 -13.70 3.38
N PRO A 75 -14.48 -14.45 4.44
CA PRO A 75 -14.22 -15.86 4.30
C PRO A 75 -15.50 -16.49 3.76
N ARG A 76 -15.41 -17.22 2.65
CA ARG A 76 -16.48 -18.12 2.23
C ARG A 76 -16.61 -19.21 3.29
N THR A 77 -17.27 -18.92 4.41
CA THR A 77 -17.82 -19.94 5.29
C THR A 77 -19.04 -20.53 4.58
N GLY A 78 -18.79 -21.25 3.50
CA GLY A 78 -19.74 -22.18 2.91
C GLY A 78 -19.69 -23.43 3.75
N THR A 79 -20.60 -23.55 4.71
CA THR A 79 -20.93 -24.82 5.35
C THR A 79 -21.26 -25.83 4.25
N PRO A 80 -20.55 -26.97 4.12
CA PRO A 80 -21.02 -28.02 3.24
C PRO A 80 -22.28 -28.61 3.88
N ALA A 81 -23.42 -28.45 3.21
CA ALA A 81 -24.61 -29.19 3.55
C ALA A 81 -24.32 -30.68 3.32
N ILE A 82 -24.14 -31.42 4.41
CA ILE A 82 -24.14 -32.88 4.39
C ILE A 82 -25.60 -33.30 4.24
N SER A 83 -25.96 -33.80 3.07
CA SER A 83 -27.24 -34.45 2.82
C SER A 83 -27.02 -35.92 2.51
N GLY A 84 -27.67 -36.76 3.32
CA GLY A 84 -28.27 -38.05 2.91
C GLY A 84 -27.33 -39.20 2.62
#